data_AF-A0A074V9K1-F1
#
_entry.id   AF-A0A074V9K1-F1
#
_cell.length_a   1.000
_cell.length_b   1.000
_cell.length_c   1.000
_cell.angle_alpha   90.00
_cell.angle_beta   90.00
_cell.angle_gamma   90.00
#
_symmetry.space_group_name_H-M   'P 1'
#
loop_
_entity.id
_entity.type
_entity.pdbx_description
1 polymer ?
#
loop_
_entity_poly.entity_id
_entity_poly.type
_entity_poly.pdbx_seq_one_letter_code
_entity_poly.pdbx_strand_id
1 'polypeptide(L)'
;SHGKENDKNFIKNAGKGDVYAGSTDAITGDQLYTTGSHLDALSYSFSTSFDSFSTTLNSLIDKGVGSLSSSVASIDGEVSKLQQNALQWNKSISAYDASSVTGKPAKITQVADGRVELNSSDAITGAQLFSLSTVSKDNLVNVASSMNLSLSTIQDSVDSSSASLSSQYDTLSKDISNNF
;
A
#
# COMPACT_ATOMS: atom_id res chain seq x y z
N SER A 1 -22.57 35.52 81.65
CA SER A 1 -21.81 36.15 82.75
C SER A 1 -20.48 36.67 82.22
N HIS A 2 -20.01 37.81 82.71
CA HIS A 2 -18.66 38.32 82.44
C HIS A 2 -17.73 37.99 83.61
N GLY A 3 -16.44 37.75 83.36
CA GLY A 3 -15.48 37.41 84.42
C GLY A 3 -14.03 37.58 83.98
N LYS A 4 -13.11 37.56 84.94
CA LYS A 4 -11.67 37.72 84.73
C LYS A 4 -10.95 36.43 85.17
N GLU A 5 -10.12 35.86 84.30
CA GLU A 5 -9.34 34.64 84.55
C GLU A 5 -7.92 34.85 83.97
N ASN A 6 -6.88 34.72 84.79
CA ASN A 6 -5.47 34.97 84.40
C ASN A 6 -5.26 36.28 83.64
N ASP A 7 -5.78 37.38 84.19
CA ASP A 7 -5.77 38.72 83.59
C ASP A 7 -6.51 38.91 82.26
N LYS A 8 -7.20 37.89 81.76
CA LYS A 8 -8.05 37.96 80.56
C LYS A 8 -9.53 38.09 80.94
N ASN A 9 -10.27 38.92 80.22
CA ASN A 9 -11.72 39.03 80.36
C ASN A 9 -12.41 38.01 79.46
N PHE A 10 -13.44 37.34 79.97
CA PHE A 10 -14.25 36.37 79.23
C PHE A 10 -15.74 36.67 79.39
N ILE A 11 -16.50 36.37 78.34
CA ILE A 11 -17.97 36.35 78.35
C ILE A 11 -18.39 34.89 78.14
N LYS A 12 -19.03 34.30 79.15
CA LYS A 12 -19.54 32.91 79.14
C LYS A 12 -21.07 32.92 79.15
N ASN A 13 -21.69 31.87 78.61
CA ASN A 13 -23.16 31.72 78.51
C ASN A 13 -23.87 32.84 77.73
N ALA A 14 -23.21 33.38 76.69
CA ALA A 14 -23.89 34.25 75.74
C ALA A 14 -24.88 33.41 74.92
N GLY A 15 -26.10 33.93 74.72
CA GLY A 15 -27.01 33.36 73.72
C GLY A 15 -26.43 33.53 72.31
N LYS A 16 -26.90 32.73 71.35
CA LYS A 16 -26.56 32.94 69.94
C LYS A 16 -27.01 34.34 69.53
N GLY A 17 -26.11 35.12 68.96
CA GLY A 17 -26.44 36.44 68.41
C GLY A 17 -27.11 36.29 67.06
N ASP A 18 -28.01 37.19 66.70
CA ASP A 18 -28.63 37.13 65.38
C ASP A 18 -27.63 37.48 64.28
N VAL A 19 -27.58 36.68 63.20
CA VAL A 19 -26.65 36.85 62.07
C VAL A 19 -27.39 37.39 60.85
N TYR A 20 -27.43 38.72 60.74
CA TYR A 20 -27.94 39.44 59.58
C TYR A 20 -27.20 40.78 59.42
N ALA A 21 -27.27 41.38 58.23
CA ALA A 21 -26.62 42.66 57.96
C ALA A 21 -27.20 43.77 58.86
N GLY A 22 -26.34 44.41 59.66
CA GLY A 22 -26.73 45.47 60.60
C GLY A 22 -27.02 44.99 62.03
N SER A 23 -26.92 43.68 62.32
CA SER A 23 -26.99 43.17 63.70
C SER A 23 -25.87 43.76 64.57
N THR A 24 -26.20 44.08 65.82
CA THR A 24 -25.26 44.53 66.86
C THR A 24 -24.99 43.46 67.91
N ASP A 25 -25.55 42.26 67.73
CA ASP A 25 -25.38 41.16 68.67
C ASP A 25 -23.96 40.61 68.61
N ALA A 26 -23.44 40.22 69.78
CA ALA A 26 -22.20 39.46 69.85
C ALA A 26 -22.46 38.02 69.38
N ILE A 27 -21.60 37.49 68.51
CA ILE A 27 -21.64 36.08 68.08
C ILE A 27 -20.96 35.17 69.10
N THR A 28 -21.43 33.93 69.21
CA THR A 28 -20.82 32.92 70.09
C THR A 28 -19.74 32.11 69.38
N GLY A 29 -18.90 31.43 70.18
CA GLY A 29 -17.93 30.46 69.66
C GLY A 29 -18.57 29.38 68.78
N ASP A 30 -19.77 28.91 69.13
CA ASP A 30 -20.50 27.89 68.35
C ASP A 30 -20.87 28.39 66.94
N GLN A 31 -21.26 29.66 66.79
CA GLN A 31 -21.64 30.24 65.49
C GLN A 31 -20.41 30.42 64.59
N LEU A 32 -19.30 30.89 65.16
CA LEU A 32 -18.03 30.99 64.45
C LEU A 32 -17.49 29.61 64.07
N TYR A 33 -17.59 28.64 64.99
CA TYR A 33 -17.19 27.25 64.74
C TYR A 33 -18.02 26.59 63.62
N THR A 34 -19.34 26.84 63.60
CA THR A 34 -20.21 26.35 62.52
C THR A 34 -19.77 26.92 61.17
N THR A 35 -19.43 28.20 61.11
CA THR A 35 -18.90 28.84 59.90
C THR A 35 -17.56 28.23 59.48
N GLY A 36 -16.65 28.01 60.44
CA GLY A 36 -15.38 27.32 60.19
C GLY A 36 -15.57 25.91 59.63
N SER A 37 -16.52 25.15 60.19
CA SER A 37 -16.87 23.81 59.71
C SER A 37 -17.39 23.81 58.27
N HIS A 38 -18.20 24.81 57.89
CA HIS A 38 -18.65 24.97 56.51
C HIS A 38 -17.49 25.33 55.56
N LEU A 39 -16.56 26.17 56.00
CA LEU A 39 -15.37 26.53 55.22
C LEU A 39 -14.45 25.32 55.01
N ASP A 40 -14.25 24.50 56.04
CA ASP A 40 -13.49 23.25 55.95
C ASP A 40 -14.13 22.28 54.95
N ALA A 41 -15.47 22.14 55.01
CA ALA A 41 -16.22 21.31 54.06
C ALA A 41 -16.08 21.83 52.62
N LEU A 42 -16.21 23.15 52.40
CA LEU A 42 -16.05 23.76 51.08
C LEU A 42 -14.62 23.56 50.54
N SER A 43 -13.60 23.77 51.37
CA SER A 43 -12.19 23.56 51.02
C SER A 43 -11.93 22.10 50.62
N TYR A 44 -12.49 21.17 51.38
CA TYR A 44 -12.41 19.74 51.09
C TYR A 44 -13.12 19.38 49.77
N SER A 45 -14.33 19.89 49.54
CA SER A 45 -15.07 19.68 48.27
C SER A 45 -14.34 20.25 47.06
N PHE A 46 -13.70 21.42 47.20
CA PHE A 46 -12.91 22.01 46.11
C PHE A 46 -11.68 21.16 45.79
N SER A 47 -10.91 20.74 46.80
CA SER A 47 -9.72 19.90 46.61
C SER A 47 -10.08 18.59 45.91
N THR A 48 -11.11 17.90 46.41
CA THR A 48 -11.56 16.62 45.83
C THR A 48 -12.08 16.77 44.40
N SER A 49 -12.77 17.86 44.09
CA SER A 49 -13.22 18.17 42.73
C SER A 49 -12.04 18.46 41.79
N PHE A 50 -11.04 19.19 42.27
CA PHE A 50 -9.83 19.49 41.51
C PHE A 50 -9.02 18.23 41.22
N ASP A 51 -8.85 17.34 42.20
CA ASP A 51 -8.17 16.06 42.02
C ASP A 51 -8.90 15.17 41.00
N SER A 52 -10.23 15.15 41.06
CA SER A 52 -11.07 14.42 40.10
C SER A 52 -10.94 14.98 38.68
N PHE A 53 -10.92 16.30 38.54
CA PHE A 53 -10.69 16.97 37.25
C PHE A 53 -9.30 16.65 36.69
N SER A 54 -8.25 16.76 37.52
CA SER A 54 -6.87 16.43 37.15
C SER A 54 -6.74 14.98 36.68
N THR A 55 -7.36 14.04 37.42
CA THR A 55 -7.38 12.62 37.05
C THR A 55 -8.08 12.40 35.71
N THR A 56 -9.22 13.06 35.49
CA THR A 56 -9.98 12.97 34.23
C THR A 56 -9.17 13.52 33.05
N LEU A 57 -8.54 14.68 33.24
CA LEU A 57 -7.71 15.30 32.21
C LEU A 57 -6.53 14.41 31.81
N ASN A 58 -5.79 13.88 32.79
CA ASN A 58 -4.69 12.95 32.53
C ASN A 58 -5.18 11.70 31.78
N SER A 59 -6.33 11.15 32.17
CA SER A 59 -6.90 9.99 31.48
C SER A 59 -7.30 10.28 30.03
N LEU A 60 -7.81 11.48 29.73
CA LEU A 60 -8.13 11.90 28.37
C LEU A 60 -6.87 12.04 27.52
N ILE A 61 -5.81 12.64 28.09
CA ILE A 61 -4.52 12.80 27.43
C ILE A 61 -3.92 11.43 27.12
N ASP A 62 -3.85 10.53 28.11
CA ASP A 62 -3.30 9.19 27.94
C ASP A 62 -4.04 8.39 26.86
N LYS A 63 -5.38 8.44 26.85
CA LYS A 63 -6.20 7.78 25.83
C LYS A 63 -5.99 8.39 24.45
N GLY A 64 -5.93 9.71 24.35
CA GLY A 64 -5.72 10.41 23.08
C GLY A 64 -4.35 10.13 22.48
N VAL A 65 -3.30 10.26 23.30
CA VAL A 65 -1.92 9.95 22.91
C VAL A 65 -1.76 8.46 22.58
N GLY A 66 -2.35 7.57 23.39
CA GLY A 66 -2.34 6.13 23.14
C GLY A 66 -2.99 5.78 21.80
N SER A 67 -4.15 6.37 21.50
CA SER A 67 -4.87 6.16 20.25
C SER A 67 -4.08 6.66 19.04
N LEU A 68 -3.48 7.85 19.13
CA LEU A 68 -2.61 8.40 18.09
C LEU A 68 -1.39 7.49 17.85
N SER A 69 -0.76 7.01 18.92
CA SER A 69 0.38 6.08 18.84
C SER A 69 0.01 4.79 18.12
N SER A 70 -1.16 4.21 18.41
CA SER A 70 -1.62 3.00 17.71
C SER A 70 -1.91 3.26 16.23
N SER A 71 -2.51 4.40 15.89
CA SER A 71 -2.74 4.78 14.49
C SER A 71 -1.42 4.95 13.71
N VAL A 72 -0.41 5.59 14.31
CA VAL A 72 0.91 5.75 13.70
C VAL A 72 1.57 4.39 13.47
N ALA A 73 1.53 3.49 14.45
CA ALA A 73 2.08 2.14 14.30
C ALA A 73 1.38 1.34 13.18
N SER A 74 0.06 1.50 13.03
CA SER A 74 -0.68 0.88 11.94
C SER A 74 -0.26 1.45 10.58
N ILE A 75 -0.10 2.77 10.46
CA ILE A 75 0.35 3.42 9.22
C ILE A 75 1.75 2.94 8.85
N ASP A 76 2.67 2.88 9.81
CA ASP A 76 4.04 2.40 9.59
C ASP A 76 4.07 0.94 9.07
N GLY A 77 3.21 0.09 9.63
CA GLY A 77 3.01 -1.28 9.15
C GLY A 77 2.51 -1.34 7.71
N GLU A 78 1.52 -0.51 7.34
CA GLU A 78 1.00 -0.45 5.96
C GLU A 78 2.02 0.15 4.98
N VAL A 79 2.78 1.17 5.38
CA VAL A 79 3.88 1.73 4.57
C VAL A 79 4.95 0.67 4.32
N SER A 80 5.31 -0.11 5.33
CA SER A 80 6.26 -1.23 5.20
C SER A 80 5.75 -2.32 4.25
N LYS A 81 4.44 -2.60 4.25
CA LYS A 81 3.83 -3.54 3.27
C LYS A 81 3.84 -2.97 1.86
N LEU A 82 3.55 -1.68 1.69
CA LEU A 82 3.63 -1.02 0.38
C LEU A 82 5.06 -1.06 -0.18
N GLN A 83 6.06 -0.77 0.65
CA GLN A 83 7.47 -0.88 0.28
C GLN A 83 7.84 -2.31 -0.12
N GLN A 84 7.32 -3.33 0.55
CA GLN A 84 7.63 -4.71 0.19
C GLN A 84 6.91 -5.19 -1.07
N ASN A 85 5.66 -4.81 -1.28
CA ASN A 85 4.82 -5.39 -2.35
C ASN A 85 4.80 -4.58 -3.65
N ALA A 86 5.20 -3.31 -3.62
CA ALA A 86 5.25 -2.49 -4.83
C ALA A 86 6.39 -2.90 -5.77
N LEU A 87 6.19 -2.70 -7.08
CA LEU A 87 7.28 -2.75 -8.04
C LEU A 87 8.13 -1.49 -7.87
N GLN A 88 9.33 -1.65 -7.32
CA GLN A 88 10.16 -0.53 -6.88
C GLN A 88 11.24 -0.16 -7.88
N TRP A 89 11.59 1.13 -7.91
CA TRP A 89 12.74 1.62 -8.65
C TRP A 89 14.04 1.22 -7.93
N ASN A 90 14.87 0.44 -8.60
CA ASN A 90 16.20 0.08 -8.15
C ASN A 90 17.24 1.01 -8.79
N LYS A 91 17.79 1.92 -7.99
CA LYS A 91 18.77 2.93 -8.43
C LYS A 91 20.05 2.31 -8.98
N SER A 92 20.49 1.17 -8.45
CA SER A 92 21.73 0.52 -8.87
C SER A 92 21.67 0.01 -10.31
N ILE A 93 20.47 -0.37 -10.78
CA ILE A 93 20.23 -0.82 -12.16
C ILE A 93 19.47 0.21 -13.00
N SER A 94 19.12 1.36 -12.42
CA SER A 94 18.32 2.42 -13.07
C SER A 94 17.05 1.90 -13.75
N ALA A 95 16.32 1.00 -13.07
CA ALA A 95 15.09 0.39 -13.60
C ALA A 95 14.13 -0.02 -12.47
N TYR A 96 12.89 -0.29 -12.82
CA TYR A 96 11.95 -0.99 -11.94
C TYR A 96 12.36 -2.46 -11.81
N ASP A 97 12.49 -2.95 -10.57
CA ASP A 97 13.04 -4.27 -10.27
C ASP A 97 11.95 -5.23 -9.78
N ALA A 98 11.52 -6.12 -10.67
CA ALA A 98 10.54 -7.16 -10.35
C ALA A 98 11.10 -8.30 -9.49
N SER A 99 12.37 -8.24 -9.09
CA SER A 99 12.99 -9.27 -8.25
C SER A 99 13.09 -8.92 -6.76
N SER A 100 12.83 -7.67 -6.39
CA SER A 100 13.10 -7.14 -5.04
C SER A 100 12.41 -7.93 -3.90
N VAL A 101 11.24 -8.51 -4.17
CA VAL A 101 10.44 -9.22 -3.16
C VAL A 101 10.90 -10.66 -2.94
N THR A 102 11.28 -11.36 -4.02
CA THR A 102 11.55 -12.81 -3.98
C THR A 102 13.02 -13.15 -4.20
N GLY A 103 13.86 -12.16 -4.49
CA GLY A 103 15.24 -12.33 -4.91
C GLY A 103 15.40 -12.96 -6.30
N LYS A 104 14.30 -13.13 -7.05
CA LYS A 104 14.27 -13.73 -8.39
C LYS A 104 13.38 -12.90 -9.30
N PRO A 105 13.66 -12.81 -10.61
CA PRO A 105 12.76 -12.13 -11.55
C PRO A 105 11.33 -12.67 -11.43
N ALA A 106 10.36 -11.77 -11.24
CA ALA A 106 8.94 -12.12 -11.18
C ALA A 106 8.21 -11.76 -12.49
N LYS A 107 7.05 -12.39 -12.71
CA LYS A 107 6.17 -12.07 -13.84
C LYS A 107 5.44 -10.75 -13.59
N ILE A 108 5.33 -9.93 -14.64
CA ILE A 108 4.36 -8.83 -14.71
C ILE A 108 3.22 -9.32 -15.61
N THR A 109 2.06 -9.55 -15.02
CA THR A 109 0.86 -10.07 -15.71
C THR A 109 -0.25 -9.01 -15.73
N GLN A 110 -1.35 -9.28 -16.43
CA GLN A 110 -2.44 -8.33 -16.66
C GLN A 110 -1.96 -7.05 -17.38
N VAL A 111 -0.92 -7.19 -18.20
CA VAL A 111 -0.43 -6.15 -19.10
C VAL A 111 -1.31 -6.17 -20.35
N ALA A 112 -1.91 -5.04 -20.69
CA ALA A 112 -2.62 -4.89 -21.95
C ALA A 112 -1.65 -4.97 -23.13
N ASP A 113 -2.11 -5.43 -24.30
CA ASP A 113 -1.30 -5.49 -25.50
C ASP A 113 -0.73 -4.11 -25.86
N GLY A 114 0.58 -4.05 -26.05
CA GLY A 114 1.27 -2.81 -26.39
C GLY A 114 1.08 -2.45 -27.86
N ARG A 115 1.17 -1.16 -28.20
CA ARG A 115 1.16 -0.75 -29.61
C ARG A 115 2.41 -1.27 -30.33
N VAL A 116 2.20 -1.93 -31.48
CA VAL A 116 3.28 -2.42 -32.36
C VAL A 116 3.47 -1.42 -33.49
N GLU A 117 4.14 -0.32 -33.19
CA GLU A 117 4.42 0.78 -34.11
C GLU A 117 5.79 1.42 -33.81
N LEU A 118 6.31 2.21 -34.75
CA LEU A 118 7.60 2.88 -34.58
C LEU A 118 7.55 3.81 -33.36
N ASN A 119 8.57 3.75 -32.51
CA ASN A 119 8.73 4.53 -31.27
C ASN A 119 7.73 4.23 -30.15
N SER A 120 6.99 3.11 -30.19
CA SER A 120 6.19 2.67 -29.05
C SER A 120 7.06 2.40 -27.81
N SER A 121 6.58 2.81 -26.63
CA SER A 121 7.18 2.50 -25.32
C SER A 121 6.31 1.55 -24.49
N ASP A 122 5.29 0.97 -25.11
CA ASP A 122 4.41 0.02 -24.45
C ASP A 122 5.11 -1.34 -24.32
N ALA A 123 4.87 -2.05 -23.20
CA ALA A 123 5.36 -3.41 -23.04
C ALA A 123 4.60 -4.36 -23.99
N ILE A 124 5.33 -5.28 -24.63
CA ILE A 124 4.74 -6.33 -25.48
C ILE A 124 4.36 -7.53 -24.63
N THR A 125 3.15 -8.05 -24.83
CA THR A 125 2.65 -9.22 -24.08
C THR A 125 3.12 -10.53 -24.71
N GLY A 126 2.97 -11.62 -23.96
CA GLY A 126 3.22 -12.97 -24.49
C GLY A 126 2.30 -13.34 -25.66
N ALA A 127 1.07 -12.84 -25.69
CA ALA A 127 0.12 -13.12 -26.77
C ALA A 127 0.59 -12.51 -28.10
N GLN A 128 1.08 -11.27 -28.06
CA GLN A 128 1.62 -10.59 -29.23
C GLN A 128 2.88 -11.29 -29.78
N LEU A 129 3.81 -11.68 -28.90
CA LEU A 129 5.00 -12.43 -29.30
C LEU A 129 4.65 -13.81 -29.90
N PHE A 130 3.66 -14.48 -29.32
CA PHE A 130 3.17 -15.77 -29.82
C PHE A 130 2.54 -15.64 -31.22
N SER A 131 1.74 -14.60 -31.46
CA SER A 131 1.15 -14.32 -32.77
C SER A 131 2.23 -14.11 -33.84
N LEU A 132 3.24 -13.29 -33.55
CA LEU A 132 4.37 -13.06 -34.46
C LEU A 132 5.13 -14.36 -34.77
N SER A 133 5.42 -15.16 -33.74
CA SER A 133 6.11 -16.45 -33.88
C SER A 133 5.33 -17.42 -34.76
N THR A 134 4.01 -17.48 -34.60
CA THR A 134 3.12 -18.35 -35.38
C THR A 134 3.11 -17.95 -36.85
N VAL A 135 2.86 -16.66 -37.15
CA VAL A 135 2.85 -16.16 -38.54
C VAL A 135 4.21 -16.37 -39.22
N SER A 136 5.30 -16.17 -38.48
CA SER A 136 6.66 -16.39 -39.01
C SER A 136 6.91 -17.86 -39.34
N LYS A 137 6.46 -18.78 -38.48
CA LYS A 137 6.55 -20.23 -38.73
C LYS A 137 5.75 -20.62 -39.97
N ASP A 138 4.53 -20.13 -40.11
CA ASP A 138 3.67 -20.45 -41.27
C ASP A 138 4.28 -19.94 -42.57
N ASN A 139 4.85 -18.72 -42.57
CA ASN A 139 5.57 -18.19 -43.72
C ASN A 139 6.77 -19.06 -44.12
N LEU A 140 7.56 -19.56 -43.15
CA LEU A 140 8.68 -20.47 -43.42
C LEU A 140 8.21 -21.79 -44.02
N VAL A 141 7.12 -22.37 -43.50
CA VAL A 141 6.51 -23.58 -44.06
C VAL A 141 6.06 -23.35 -45.50
N ASN A 142 5.38 -22.23 -45.76
CA ASN A 142 4.92 -21.89 -47.10
C ASN A 142 6.07 -21.72 -48.10
N VAL A 143 7.17 -21.09 -47.69
CA VAL A 143 8.38 -20.96 -48.50
C VAL A 143 8.99 -22.34 -48.78
N ALA A 144 9.13 -23.19 -47.77
CA ALA A 144 9.68 -24.54 -47.93
C ALA A 144 8.83 -25.37 -48.90
N SER A 145 7.50 -25.35 -48.76
CA SER A 145 6.57 -26.02 -49.68
C SER A 145 6.70 -25.49 -51.11
N SER A 146 6.79 -24.17 -51.28
CA SER A 146 6.94 -23.54 -52.60
C SER A 146 8.25 -23.93 -53.28
N MET A 147 9.34 -23.99 -52.51
CA MET A 147 10.63 -24.48 -52.99
C MET A 147 10.56 -25.95 -53.38
N ASN A 148 9.88 -26.78 -52.59
CA ASN A 148 9.74 -28.21 -52.88
C ASN A 148 8.95 -28.46 -54.16
N LEU A 149 7.86 -27.71 -54.36
CA LEU A 149 7.10 -27.73 -55.62
C LEU A 149 7.96 -27.29 -56.80
N SER A 150 8.72 -26.19 -56.65
CA SER A 150 9.62 -25.68 -57.69
C SER A 150 10.69 -26.71 -58.05
N LEU A 151 11.28 -27.37 -57.05
CA LEU A 151 12.27 -28.42 -57.25
C LEU A 151 11.66 -29.64 -57.97
N SER A 152 10.43 -30.03 -57.60
CA SER A 152 9.69 -31.08 -58.29
C SER A 152 9.45 -30.73 -59.75
N THR A 153 9.01 -29.50 -60.05
CA THR A 153 8.81 -29.04 -61.43
C THR A 153 10.12 -29.01 -62.23
N ILE A 154 11.23 -28.60 -61.61
CA ILE A 154 12.56 -28.66 -62.25
C ILE A 154 12.93 -30.13 -62.54
N GLN A 155 12.69 -31.03 -61.60
CA GLN A 155 12.93 -32.46 -61.77
C GLN A 155 12.13 -33.03 -62.96
N ASP A 156 10.83 -32.74 -63.04
CA ASP A 156 9.97 -33.19 -64.14
C ASP A 156 10.46 -32.67 -65.51
N SER A 157 10.93 -31.42 -65.56
CA SER A 157 11.48 -30.81 -66.77
C SER A 157 12.82 -31.45 -67.19
N VAL A 158 13.68 -31.79 -66.22
CA VAL A 158 14.94 -32.50 -66.45
C VAL A 158 14.64 -33.90 -66.99
N ASP A 159 13.71 -34.63 -66.38
CA ASP A 159 13.31 -35.96 -66.80
C ASP A 159 12.73 -35.94 -68.22
N SER A 160 11.84 -34.99 -68.52
CA SER A 160 11.27 -34.79 -69.86
C SER A 160 12.33 -34.48 -70.92
N SER A 161 13.30 -33.62 -70.58
CA SER A 161 14.42 -33.30 -71.47
C SER A 161 15.29 -34.54 -71.69
N SER A 162 15.62 -35.28 -70.63
CA SER A 162 16.43 -36.50 -70.72
C SER A 162 15.81 -37.56 -71.63
N ALA A 163 14.49 -37.77 -71.52
CA ALA A 163 13.74 -38.69 -72.37
C ALA A 163 13.73 -38.24 -73.85
N SER A 164 13.60 -36.93 -74.08
CA SER A 164 13.65 -36.35 -75.42
C SER A 164 15.02 -36.53 -76.07
N LEU A 165 16.11 -36.28 -75.32
CA LEU A 165 17.48 -36.53 -75.79
C LEU A 165 17.72 -38.01 -76.10
N SER A 166 17.26 -38.93 -75.23
CA SER A 166 17.36 -40.37 -75.48
C SER A 166 16.67 -40.76 -76.79
N SER A 167 15.47 -40.25 -77.03
CA SER A 167 14.71 -40.54 -78.26
C SER A 167 15.40 -39.99 -79.52
N GLN A 168 16.01 -38.80 -79.44
CA GLN A 168 16.81 -38.24 -80.54
C GLN A 168 18.07 -39.07 -80.81
N TYR A 169 18.75 -39.52 -79.75
CA TYR A 169 19.92 -40.40 -79.87
C TYR A 169 19.56 -41.73 -80.55
N ASP A 170 18.47 -42.37 -80.14
CA ASP A 170 17.98 -43.61 -80.74
C ASP A 170 17.65 -43.43 -82.23
N THR A 171 17.01 -42.31 -82.57
CA THR A 171 16.69 -41.95 -83.96
C THR A 171 17.96 -41.77 -84.78
N LEU A 172 18.92 -40.98 -84.29
CA LEU A 172 20.19 -40.73 -84.97
C LEU A 172 21.01 -42.02 -85.13
N SER A 173 21.05 -42.86 -84.10
CA SER A 173 21.73 -44.16 -84.16
C SER A 173 21.14 -45.03 -85.27
N LYS A 174 19.81 -45.04 -85.41
CA LYS A 174 19.11 -45.78 -86.47
C LYS A 174 19.38 -45.20 -87.86
N ASP A 175 19.37 -43.89 -88.00
CA ASP A 175 19.66 -43.21 -89.26
C ASP A 175 21.09 -43.46 -89.75
N ILE A 176 22.06 -43.52 -88.83
CA ILE A 176 23.44 -43.89 -89.12
C ILE A 176 23.51 -45.36 -89.54
N SER A 177 22.89 -46.28 -88.79
CA SER A 177 22.89 -47.71 -89.12
C SER A 177 22.24 -48.04 -90.46
N ASN A 178 21.33 -47.22 -90.96
CA ASN A 178 20.67 -47.43 -92.26
C ASN A 178 21.47 -46.88 -93.46
N ASN A 179 22.50 -46.06 -93.24
CA ASN A 179 23.30 -45.40 -94.30
C ASN A 179 24.64 -46.09 -94.61
N PHE A 180 24.97 -47.18 -93.91
CA PHE A 180 26.17 -48.00 -94.10
C PHE A 180 25.78 -49.47 -94.24
#